data_AF-A0A1F5GXK4-F1
#
_entry.id   AF-A0A1F5GXK4-F1
#
_cell.length_a   1.000
_cell.length_b   1.000
_cell.length_c   1.000
_cell.angle_alpha   90.00
_cell.angle_beta   90.00
_cell.angle_gamma   90.00
#
_symmetry.space_group_name_H-M   'P 1'
#
loop_
_entity.id
_entity.type
_entity.pdbx_description
1 polymer ?
#
loop_
_entity_poly.entity_id
_entity_poly.type
_entity_poly.pdbx_seq_one_letter_code
_entity_poly.pdbx_strand_id
1 'polypeptide(L)'
;MPTFKDKLGLSKFPHYYGDVGRLFFLLGGVVMLFSLPLLNQMMPVPAYVSILIIVAVVFVAGITNPAQKWVHILDSVISLVGIILFEYLAILVYTQGNEFFTFLLNQTLAAIFLFAFYFSVKTVRGFVVPERKSDKSPR
;
A
#
# COMPACT_ATOMS: atom_id res chain seq x y z
N MET A 1 7.05 -9.76 26.80
CA MET A 1 7.49 -10.18 25.45
C MET A 1 7.72 -8.93 24.63
N PRO A 2 8.88 -8.75 23.97
CA PRO A 2 9.10 -7.62 23.08
C PRO A 2 8.05 -7.66 21.96
N THR A 3 7.28 -6.59 21.83
CA THR A 3 6.27 -6.43 20.79
C THR A 3 6.98 -6.34 19.43
N PHE A 4 6.32 -6.70 18.32
CA PHE A 4 6.91 -6.59 16.97
C PHE A 4 7.48 -5.18 16.68
N LYS A 5 6.87 -4.15 17.28
CA LYS A 5 7.33 -2.75 17.27
C LYS A 5 8.70 -2.54 17.94
N ASP A 6 9.02 -3.28 19.00
CA ASP A 6 10.27 -3.14 19.76
C ASP A 6 11.46 -3.73 19.01
N LYS A 7 11.24 -4.82 18.25
CA LYS A 7 12.28 -5.41 17.40
C LYS A 7 12.72 -4.49 16.26
N LEU A 8 11.89 -3.52 15.89
CA LEU A 8 12.13 -2.55 14.82
C LEU A 8 12.56 -1.17 15.32
N GLY A 9 12.71 -0.97 16.64
CA GLY A 9 13.12 0.32 17.22
C GLY A 9 12.08 1.44 17.14
N LEU A 10 10.79 1.09 16.96
CA LEU A 10 9.70 2.05 16.72
C LEU A 10 9.04 2.60 17.99
N SER A 11 9.60 2.33 19.17
CA SER A 11 9.05 2.77 20.46
C SER A 11 8.99 4.29 20.61
N LYS A 12 9.73 5.06 19.79
CA LYS A 12 9.68 6.53 19.73
C LYS A 12 8.46 7.10 18.98
N PHE A 13 7.73 6.30 18.20
CA PHE A 13 6.57 6.76 17.43
C PHE A 13 5.34 5.85 17.67
N PRO A 14 4.59 6.04 18.77
CA PRO A 14 3.53 5.12 19.18
C PRO A 14 2.43 4.91 18.11
N HIS A 15 2.22 5.91 17.24
CA HIS A 15 1.19 5.93 16.19
C HIS A 15 1.72 5.76 14.75
N TYR A 16 2.97 5.32 14.57
CA TYR A 16 3.51 5.02 13.25
C TYR A 16 3.15 3.60 12.78
N TYR A 17 2.50 3.49 11.63
CA TYR A 17 2.16 2.23 10.96
C TYR A 17 2.73 2.16 9.53
N GLY A 18 3.63 3.08 9.17
CA GLY A 18 4.21 3.17 7.83
C GLY A 18 4.94 1.91 7.40
N ASP A 19 5.60 1.20 8.32
CA ASP A 19 6.31 -0.05 7.98
C ASP A 19 5.38 -1.17 7.54
N VAL A 20 4.15 -1.20 8.06
CA VAL A 20 3.13 -2.13 7.61
C VAL A 20 2.65 -1.76 6.20
N GLY A 21 2.47 -0.45 5.93
CA GLY A 21 2.18 0.04 4.58
C GLY A 21 3.28 -0.32 3.56
N ARG A 22 4.55 -0.17 3.94
CA ARG A 22 5.72 -0.56 3.13
C ARG A 22 5.70 -2.02 2.74
N LEU A 23 5.37 -2.90 3.69
CA LEU A 23 5.24 -4.32 3.43
C LEU A 23 4.16 -4.60 2.38
N PHE A 24 2.99 -3.95 2.46
CA PHE A 24 1.93 -4.13 1.47
C PHE A 24 2.32 -3.61 0.09
N PHE A 25 3.00 -2.46 -0.03
CA PHE A 25 3.50 -2.00 -1.32
C PHE A 25 4.56 -2.92 -1.91
N LEU A 26 5.47 -3.45 -1.09
CA LEU A 26 6.46 -4.42 -1.54
C LEU A 26 5.78 -5.71 -2.03
N LEU A 27 4.84 -6.25 -1.25
CA LEU A 27 4.05 -7.42 -1.64
C LEU A 27 3.26 -7.18 -2.93
N GLY A 28 2.63 -6.00 -3.05
CA GLY A 28 1.93 -5.59 -4.27
C GLY A 28 2.86 -5.57 -5.48
N GLY A 29 4.04 -4.96 -5.35
CA GLY A 29 5.05 -4.94 -6.40
C GLY A 29 5.54 -6.34 -6.79
N VAL A 30 5.74 -7.24 -5.83
CA VAL A 30 6.09 -8.65 -6.09
C VAL A 30 4.97 -9.33 -6.87
N VAL A 31 3.72 -9.24 -6.40
CA VAL A 31 2.58 -9.86 -7.09
C VAL A 31 2.44 -9.30 -8.51
N MET A 32 2.56 -7.99 -8.70
CA MET A 32 2.52 -7.35 -10.03
C MET A 32 3.65 -7.83 -10.94
N LEU A 33 4.87 -8.03 -10.42
CA LEU A 33 6.00 -8.51 -11.21
C LEU A 33 5.79 -9.95 -11.70
N PHE A 34 5.31 -10.84 -10.82
CA PHE A 34 5.06 -12.23 -11.17
C PHE A 34 3.80 -12.41 -12.02
N SER A 35 2.79 -11.53 -11.88
CA SER A 35 1.59 -11.58 -12.71
C SER A 35 1.76 -10.95 -14.08
N LEU A 36 2.75 -10.05 -14.26
CA LEU A 36 2.94 -9.31 -15.50
C LEU A 36 3.02 -10.21 -16.75
N PRO A 37 3.80 -11.31 -16.81
CA PRO A 37 3.87 -12.16 -18.00
C PRO A 37 2.52 -12.77 -18.39
N LEU A 38 1.64 -12.99 -17.40
CA LEU A 38 0.33 -13.58 -17.60
C LEU A 38 -0.69 -12.54 -18.08
N LEU A 39 -0.58 -11.31 -17.56
CA LEU A 39 -1.53 -10.21 -17.84
C LEU A 39 -1.15 -9.35 -19.05
N ASN A 40 0.11 -9.40 -19.49
CA ASN A 40 0.63 -8.48 -20.51
C ASN A 40 -0.12 -8.57 -21.86
N GLN A 41 -0.69 -9.73 -22.21
CA GLN A 41 -1.46 -9.88 -23.45
C GLN A 41 -2.85 -9.24 -23.38
N MET A 42 -3.38 -9.03 -22.17
CA MET A 42 -4.72 -8.48 -21.95
C MET A 42 -4.71 -6.98 -21.66
N MET A 43 -3.54 -6.42 -21.33
CA MET A 43 -3.42 -5.00 -21.01
C MET A 43 -3.17 -4.17 -22.28
N PRO A 44 -3.89 -3.05 -22.47
CA PRO A 44 -3.63 -2.12 -23.58
C PRO A 44 -2.38 -1.24 -23.33
N VAL A 45 -1.47 -1.67 -22.45
CA VAL A 45 -0.33 -0.90 -21.96
C VAL A 45 0.96 -1.66 -22.31
N PRO A 46 1.97 -1.01 -22.89
CA PRO A 46 3.24 -1.67 -23.19
C PRO A 46 3.95 -2.22 -21.94
N ALA A 47 4.55 -3.40 -22.05
CA ALA A 47 5.20 -4.09 -20.94
C ALA A 47 6.21 -3.22 -20.16
N TYR A 48 7.00 -2.41 -20.87
CA TYR A 48 7.99 -1.53 -20.23
C TYR A 48 7.35 -0.46 -19.33
N VAL A 49 6.14 0.02 -19.67
CA VAL A 49 5.40 0.96 -18.82
C VAL A 49 4.95 0.27 -17.54
N SER A 50 4.44 -0.96 -17.63
CA SER A 50 4.06 -1.75 -16.45
C SER A 50 5.26 -2.03 -15.55
N ILE A 51 6.42 -2.35 -16.11
CA ILE A 51 7.68 -2.52 -15.35
C ILE A 51 8.05 -1.23 -14.62
N LEU A 52 7.97 -0.08 -15.28
CA LEU A 52 8.26 1.21 -14.64
C LEU A 52 7.27 1.51 -13.50
N ILE A 53 5.99 1.19 -13.65
CA ILE A 53 4.99 1.34 -12.57
C ILE A 53 5.32 0.43 -11.40
N ILE A 54 5.67 -0.83 -11.64
CA ILE A 54 6.09 -1.78 -10.59
C ILE A 54 7.29 -1.25 -9.83
N VAL A 55 8.31 -0.78 -10.55
CA VAL A 55 9.52 -0.20 -9.95
C VAL A 55 9.16 1.05 -9.14
N ALA A 56 8.30 1.92 -9.66
CA ALA A 56 7.86 3.13 -8.96
C ALA A 56 7.12 2.80 -7.66
N VAL A 57 6.22 1.80 -7.68
CA VAL A 57 5.48 1.33 -6.50
C VAL A 57 6.45 0.82 -5.42
N VAL A 58 7.41 -0.02 -5.79
CA VAL A 58 8.41 -0.56 -4.85
C VAL A 58 9.39 0.53 -4.38
N PHE A 59 9.75 1.46 -5.27
CA PHE A 59 10.61 2.59 -4.93
C PHE A 59 9.95 3.49 -3.88
N VAL A 60 8.67 3.80 -4.04
CA VAL A 60 7.88 4.57 -3.06
C VAL A 60 7.89 3.85 -1.70
N ALA A 61 7.67 2.53 -1.68
CA ALA A 61 7.78 1.73 -0.45
C ALA A 61 9.18 1.82 0.19
N GLY A 62 10.23 1.90 -0.64
CA GLY A 62 11.61 2.03 -0.19
C GLY A 62 11.87 3.36 0.52
N ILE A 63 11.33 4.46 0.01
CA ILE A 63 11.54 5.82 0.55
C ILE A 63 10.62 6.16 1.73
N THR A 64 9.52 5.42 1.94
CA THR A 64 8.62 5.61 3.10
C THR A 64 9.40 5.53 4.41
N ASN A 65 9.39 6.61 5.18
CA ASN A 65 10.13 6.76 6.43
C ASN A 65 9.30 7.59 7.42
N PRO A 66 9.28 7.25 8.73
CA PRO A 66 8.58 8.05 9.76
C PRO A 66 8.93 9.54 9.78
N ALA A 67 10.12 9.93 9.31
CA ALA A 67 10.55 11.32 9.30
C ALA A 67 9.82 12.20 8.26
N GLN A 68 9.29 11.62 7.17
CA GLN A 68 8.76 12.38 6.04
C GLN A 68 7.24 12.19 5.89
N LYS A 69 6.46 13.07 6.53
CA LYS A 69 4.98 13.03 6.52
C LYS A 69 4.38 13.04 5.10
N TRP A 70 4.98 13.79 4.17
CA TRP A 70 4.51 13.88 2.78
C TRP A 70 4.55 12.55 2.04
N VAL A 71 5.50 11.67 2.36
CA VAL A 71 5.59 10.34 1.72
C VAL A 71 4.38 9.48 2.09
N HIS A 72 3.85 9.60 3.31
CA HIS A 72 2.61 8.90 3.68
C HIS A 72 1.36 9.46 3.00
N ILE A 73 1.35 10.73 2.59
CA ILE A 73 0.27 11.26 1.76
C ILE A 73 0.38 10.66 0.36
N LEU A 74 1.58 10.60 -0.20
CA LEU A 74 1.85 9.95 -1.48
C LEU A 74 1.45 8.46 -1.48
N ASP A 75 1.83 7.72 -0.44
CA ASP A 75 1.42 6.33 -0.20
C ASP A 75 -0.11 6.21 -0.21
N SER A 76 -0.83 7.14 0.43
CA SER A 76 -2.30 7.13 0.46
C SER A 76 -2.89 7.35 -0.93
N VAL A 77 -2.32 8.25 -1.73
CA VAL A 77 -2.80 8.52 -3.09
C VAL A 77 -2.52 7.33 -4.02
N ILE A 78 -1.31 6.78 -4.00
CA ILE A 78 -0.93 5.65 -4.86
C ILE A 78 -1.75 4.42 -4.51
N SER A 79 -1.93 4.14 -3.22
CA SER A 79 -2.77 3.00 -2.80
C SER A 79 -4.23 3.17 -3.18
N LEU A 80 -4.80 4.38 -3.07
CA LEU A 80 -6.15 4.66 -3.54
C LEU A 80 -6.30 4.40 -5.05
N VAL A 81 -5.36 4.90 -5.85
CA VAL A 81 -5.34 4.65 -7.31
C VAL A 81 -5.22 3.16 -7.59
N GLY A 82 -4.34 2.44 -6.87
CA GLY A 82 -4.17 1.00 -6.99
C GLY A 82 -5.47 0.24 -6.72
N ILE A 83 -6.18 0.54 -5.63
CA ILE A 83 -7.48 -0.10 -5.31
C ILE A 83 -8.47 0.09 -6.46
N ILE A 84 -8.66 1.34 -6.91
CA ILE A 84 -9.65 1.66 -7.94
C ILE A 84 -9.31 0.93 -9.24
N LEU A 85 -8.05 0.93 -9.66
CA LEU A 85 -7.61 0.27 -10.88
C LEU A 85 -7.79 -1.24 -10.80
N PHE A 86 -7.28 -1.90 -9.75
CA PHE A 86 -7.32 -3.35 -9.65
C PHE A 86 -8.72 -3.90 -9.37
N GLU A 87 -9.55 -3.19 -8.60
CA GLU A 87 -10.94 -3.59 -8.40
C GLU A 87 -11.75 -3.45 -9.69
N TYR A 88 -11.56 -2.36 -10.45
CA TYR A 88 -12.20 -2.19 -11.75
C TYR A 88 -11.82 -3.31 -12.73
N LEU A 89 -10.53 -3.66 -12.81
CA LEU A 89 -10.06 -4.77 -13.63
C LEU A 89 -10.63 -6.11 -13.17
N ALA A 90 -10.72 -6.36 -11.86
CA ALA A 90 -11.32 -7.58 -11.32
C ALA A 90 -12.79 -7.72 -11.75
N ILE A 91 -13.58 -6.65 -11.64
CA ILE A 91 -14.99 -6.63 -12.07
C ILE A 91 -15.10 -6.88 -13.58
N LEU A 92 -14.27 -6.21 -14.38
CA LEU A 92 -14.27 -6.36 -15.84
C LEU A 92 -13.99 -7.81 -16.25
N VAL A 93 -12.99 -8.45 -15.64
CA VAL A 93 -12.65 -9.85 -15.93
C VAL A 93 -13.74 -10.81 -15.43
N TYR A 94 -14.31 -10.55 -14.25
CA TYR A 94 -15.39 -11.36 -13.69
C TYR A 94 -16.64 -11.35 -14.58
N THR A 95 -17.02 -10.18 -15.09
CA THR A 95 -18.19 -10.02 -15.98
C THR A 95 -18.00 -10.64 -17.36
N GLN A 96 -16.76 -10.77 -17.84
CA GLN A 96 -16.44 -11.44 -19.11
C GLN A 96 -16.39 -12.97 -18.97
N GLY A 97 -16.41 -13.51 -17.75
CA GLY A 97 -16.68 -14.93 -17.45
C GLY A 97 -15.57 -15.93 -17.79
N ASN A 98 -14.45 -15.51 -18.40
CA ASN A 98 -13.49 -16.46 -18.99
C ASN A 98 -12.20 -16.68 -18.20
N GLU A 99 -11.83 -15.82 -17.23
CA GLU A 99 -10.52 -15.91 -16.58
C GLU A 99 -10.54 -15.77 -15.05
N PHE A 100 -10.93 -16.86 -14.36
CA PHE A 100 -10.97 -16.89 -12.90
C PHE A 100 -9.62 -16.56 -12.24
N PHE A 101 -8.51 -17.03 -12.80
CA PHE A 101 -7.18 -16.77 -12.24
C PHE A 101 -6.79 -15.28 -12.32
N THR A 102 -7.06 -14.65 -13.47
CA THR A 102 -6.83 -13.21 -13.71
C THR A 102 -7.73 -12.35 -12.80
N PHE A 103 -8.99 -12.76 -12.61
CA PHE A 103 -9.87 -12.15 -11.61
C PHE A 103 -9.25 -12.22 -10.21
N LEU A 104 -8.82 -13.41 -9.77
CA LEU A 104 -8.29 -13.61 -8.42
C LEU A 104 -7.01 -12.80 -8.18
N LEU A 105 -6.13 -12.69 -9.18
CA LEU A 105 -4.93 -11.84 -9.11
C LEU A 105 -5.27 -10.36 -8.93
N ASN A 106 -6.19 -9.82 -9.74
CA ASN A 106 -6.62 -8.43 -9.64
C ASN A 106 -7.33 -8.17 -8.30
N GLN A 107 -8.20 -9.08 -7.85
CA GLN A 107 -8.86 -8.99 -6.55
C GLN A 107 -7.85 -9.00 -5.39
N THR A 108 -6.83 -9.84 -5.48
CA THR A 108 -5.75 -9.92 -4.48
C THR A 108 -4.94 -8.62 -4.43
N LEU A 109 -4.60 -8.06 -5.60
CA LEU A 109 -3.93 -6.76 -5.68
C LEU A 109 -4.80 -5.65 -5.09
N ALA A 110 -6.09 -5.60 -5.43
CA ALA A 110 -7.02 -4.63 -4.86
C ALA A 110 -7.05 -4.72 -3.32
N ALA A 111 -7.09 -5.93 -2.77
CA ALA A 111 -7.03 -6.15 -1.32
C ALA A 111 -5.70 -5.68 -0.71
N ILE A 112 -4.56 -5.98 -1.34
CA ILE A 112 -3.23 -5.53 -0.88
C ILE A 112 -3.18 -3.99 -0.82
N PHE A 113 -3.63 -3.32 -1.89
CA PHE A 113 -3.65 -1.86 -1.93
C PHE A 113 -4.69 -1.27 -0.96
N LEU A 114 -5.78 -1.96 -0.65
CA LEU A 114 -6.73 -1.57 0.39
C LEU A 114 -6.09 -1.55 1.78
N PHE A 115 -5.31 -2.58 2.11
CA PHE A 115 -4.56 -2.59 3.37
C PHE A 115 -3.49 -1.50 3.39
N ALA A 116 -2.74 -1.32 2.29
CA ALA A 116 -1.77 -0.24 2.17
C ALA A 116 -2.42 1.13 2.42
N PHE A 117 -3.58 1.38 1.82
CA PHE A 117 -4.35 2.61 2.02
C PHE A 117 -4.78 2.79 3.47
N TYR A 118 -5.36 1.76 4.09
CA TYR A 118 -5.78 1.82 5.48
C TYR A 118 -4.64 2.19 6.44
N PHE A 119 -3.48 1.54 6.32
CA PHE A 119 -2.33 1.82 7.18
C PHE A 119 -1.68 3.17 6.88
N SER A 120 -1.69 3.58 5.62
CA SER A 120 -1.22 4.89 5.20
C SER A 120 -2.07 6.02 5.80
N VAL A 121 -3.40 5.94 5.66
CA VAL A 121 -4.35 6.90 6.26
C VAL A 121 -4.24 6.90 7.79
N LYS A 122 -4.09 5.73 8.42
CA LYS A 122 -3.90 5.64 9.87
C LYS A 122 -2.63 6.36 10.34
N THR A 123 -1.56 6.26 9.55
CA THR A 123 -0.29 6.95 9.81
C THR A 123 -0.44 8.46 9.63
N VAL A 124 -1.09 8.91 8.54
CA VAL A 124 -1.40 10.33 8.31
C VAL A 124 -2.24 10.90 9.45
N ARG A 125 -3.30 10.18 9.88
CA ARG A 125 -4.14 10.59 11.02
C ARG A 125 -3.32 10.74 12.31
N GLY A 126 -2.39 9.82 12.57
CA GLY A 126 -1.48 9.89 13.72
C GLY A 126 -0.60 11.14 13.74
N PHE A 127 -0.35 11.76 12.59
CA PHE A 127 0.38 13.03 12.49
C PHE A 127 -0.51 14.28 12.55
N VAL A 128 -1.77 14.17 12.15
CA VAL A 128 -2.72 15.30 12.07
C VAL A 128 -3.46 15.53 13.38
N VAL A 129 -3.70 14.48 14.18
CA VAL A 129 -4.37 14.60 15.48
C VAL A 129 -3.31 14.61 16.57
N PRO A 130 -2.95 15.78 17.15
CA PRO A 130 -2.08 15.82 18.32
C PRO A 130 -2.83 15.16 19.47
N GLU A 131 -2.15 14.33 20.26
CA GLU A 131 -2.69 13.90 21.56
C GLU A 131 -3.11 15.13 22.34
N ARG A 132 -4.33 15.11 22.87
CA ARG A 132 -4.73 16.05 23.91
C ARG A 132 -3.74 15.81 25.05
N LYS A 133 -2.79 16.73 25.28
CA LYS A 133 -1.97 16.70 26.49
C LYS A 133 -2.96 16.55 27.64
N SER A 134 -2.96 15.40 28.31
CA SER A 134 -3.66 15.25 29.58
C SER A 134 -3.03 16.30 30.48
N ASP A 135 -3.80 17.35 30.77
CA ASP A 135 -3.43 18.36 31.75
C ASP A 135 -3.21 17.64 33.08
N LYS A 136 -1.94 17.37 33.37
CA LYS A 136 -1.46 17.07 34.71
C LYS A 136 -0.53 18.20 35.11
N SER A 137 -1.10 19.38 35.31
CA SER A 137 -0.79 20.19 36.48
C SER A 137 -2.00 20.07 37.41
N PRO A 138 -1.86 19.61 38.67
CA PRO A 138 -1.37 20.58 39.65
C PRO A 138 -0.52 20.02 40.79
N ARG A 139 0.31 20.95 41.30
CA ARG A 139 1.04 21.02 42.58
C ARG A 139 2.48 20.53 42.56
#